data_AF-A0A413G6R1-F1
#
_entry.id   AF-A0A413G6R1-F1
#
_cell.length_a   1.000
_cell.length_b   1.000
_cell.length_c   1.000
_cell.angle_alpha   90.00
_cell.angle_beta   90.00
_cell.angle_gamma   90.00
#
_symmetry.space_group_name_H-M   'P 1'
#
loop_
_entity.id
_entity.type
_entity.pdbx_description
1 polymer ?
#
loop_
_entity_poly.entity_id
_entity_poly.type
_entity_poly.pdbx_seq_one_letter_code
_entity_poly.pdbx_strand_id
1 'polypeptide(L)' 'MMTRRKFGLTVLAVGVIVLLVALLLLFNTNSPWALITLGLSILINTFGLAVLIAKDPDRDD' A
#
# COMPACT_ATOMS: atom_id res chain seq x y z
N MET A 1 -11.01 1.09 17.31
CA MET A 1 -10.92 2.08 16.21
C MET A 1 -9.50 2.61 15.92
N MET A 2 -8.78 3.24 16.87
CA MET A 2 -7.53 3.97 16.57
C MET A 2 -6.35 3.10 16.10
N THR A 3 -6.27 1.83 16.54
CA THR A 3 -5.18 0.90 16.19
C THR A 3 -5.25 0.38 14.76
N ARG A 4 -6.46 0.03 14.26
CA ARG A 4 -6.65 -0.42 12.86
C ARG A 4 -6.34 0.69 11.87
N ARG A 5 -6.76 1.91 12.19
CA ARG A 5 -6.51 3.09 11.35
C ARG A 5 -5.02 3.45 11.29
N LYS A 6 -4.31 3.38 12.43
CA LYS A 6 -2.84 3.52 12.47
C LYS A 6 -2.14 2.43 11.66
N PHE A 7 -2.58 1.17 11.80
CA PHE A 7 -2.02 0.05 11.03
C PHE A 7 -2.22 0.23 9.52
N GLY A 8 -3.44 0.55 9.08
CA GLY A 8 -3.74 0.81 7.67
C GLY A 8 -2.93 1.96 7.09
N LEU A 9 -2.74 3.05 7.85
CA LEU A 9 -1.88 4.16 7.44
C LEU A 9 -0.40 3.76 7.31
N THR A 10 0.11 2.96 8.25
CA THR A 10 1.48 2.44 8.17
C THR A 10 1.67 1.53 6.96
N VAL A 11 0.73 0.62 6.70
CA VAL A 11 0.78 -0.26 5.52
C VAL A 11 0.73 0.55 4.22
N LEU A 12 -0.14 1.56 4.16
CA LEU A 12 -0.23 2.47 3.02
C LEU A 12 1.09 3.23 2.81
N ALA A 13 1.67 3.79 3.87
CA ALA A 13 2.94 4.53 3.80
C ALA A 13 4.08 3.63 3.30
N VAL A 14 4.19 2.41 3.81
CA VAL A 14 5.17 1.43 3.34
C VAL A 14 4.93 1.09 1.86
N GLY A 15 3.68 0.84 1.48
CA GLY A 15 3.32 0.58 0.10
C GLY A 15 3.72 1.72 -0.85
N VAL A 16 3.49 2.97 -0.48
CA VAL A 16 3.88 4.15 -1.28
C VAL A 16 5.40 4.23 -1.45
N ILE A 17 6.17 3.98 -0.38
CA ILE A 17 7.64 3.97 -0.47
C ILE A 17 8.11 2.90 -1.46
N VAL A 18 7.55 1.68 -1.37
CA VAL A 18 7.87 0.59 -2.30
C VAL A 18 7.49 0.95 -3.73
N LEU A 19 6.36 1.63 -3.94
CA LEU A 19 5.94 2.12 -5.26
C LEU A 19 6.95 3.13 -5.82
N LEU A 20 7.41 4.09 -5.02
CA LEU A 20 8.43 5.06 -5.44
C LEU A 20 9.74 4.37 -5.84
N VAL A 21 10.19 3.38 -5.05
CA VAL A 21 11.38 2.58 -5.39
C VAL A 21 11.18 1.80 -6.68
N ALA A 22 10.00 1.21 -6.89
CA ALA A 22 9.68 0.49 -8.12
C ALA A 22 9.72 1.41 -9.35
N LEU A 23 9.18 2.63 -9.24
CA LEU A 23 9.23 3.62 -10.31
C LEU A 23 10.67 4.08 -10.60
N LEU A 24 11.49 4.29 -9.55
CA LEU A 24 12.91 4.59 -9.72
C LEU A 24 13.63 3.45 -10.44
N LEU A 25 13.40 2.20 -10.04
CA LEU A 25 14.00 1.03 -10.69
C LEU A 25 13.57 0.90 -12.16
N LEU A 26 12.30 1.16 -12.45
CA LEU A 26 11.72 1.08 -13.79
C LEU A 26 12.30 2.17 -14.68
N PHE A 27 12.24 3.42 -14.27
CA PHE A 27 12.60 4.55 -15.13
C PHE A 27 14.10 4.86 -15.16
N ASN A 28 14.85 4.59 -14.09
CA ASN A 28 16.28 4.89 -14.04
C ASN A 28 17.15 3.71 -14.52
N THR A 29 16.70 2.48 -14.29
CA THR A 29 17.52 1.27 -14.50
C THR A 29 16.93 0.31 -15.52
N ASN A 30 15.68 0.51 -15.96
CA ASN A 30 14.94 -0.45 -16.81
C ASN A 30 15.02 -1.89 -16.29
N SER A 31 15.04 -2.04 -14.96
CA SER A 31 15.24 -3.35 -14.34
C SER A 31 13.98 -4.20 -14.51
N PRO A 32 14.08 -5.45 -14.98
CA PRO A 32 12.92 -6.35 -15.10
C PRO A 32 12.25 -6.63 -13.74
N TRP A 33 13.01 -6.50 -12.65
CA TRP A 33 12.49 -6.61 -11.28
C TRP A 33 11.52 -5.48 -10.92
N ALA A 34 11.62 -4.33 -11.58
CA ALA A 34 10.80 -3.17 -11.27
C ALA A 34 9.31 -3.45 -11.48
N LEU A 35 8.94 -4.23 -12.50
CA LEU A 35 7.54 -4.61 -12.75
C LEU A 35 6.96 -5.47 -11.62
N ILE A 36 7.76 -6.39 -11.09
CA ILE A 36 7.36 -7.25 -9.96
C ILE A 36 7.18 -6.39 -8.71
N THR A 37 8.14 -5.51 -8.42
CA THR A 37 8.06 -4.60 -7.26
C THR A 37 6.88 -3.64 -7.39
N LEU A 38 6.58 -3.18 -8.60
CA LEU A 38 5.45 -2.29 -8.88
C LEU A 38 4.12 -3.02 -8.65
N GLY A 39 3.96 -4.24 -9.15
CA GLY A 39 2.80 -5.08 -8.88
C GLY A 39 2.58 -5.36 -7.38
N LEU A 40 3.66 -5.69 -6.66
CA LEU A 40 3.61 -5.88 -5.19
C LEU A 40 3.21 -4.59 -4.46
N SER A 41 3.75 -3.44 -4.88
CA SER A 41 3.42 -2.15 -4.26
C SER A 41 1.93 -1.80 -4.40
N ILE A 42 1.32 -2.13 -5.54
CA ILE A 42 -0.11 -1.90 -5.80
C ILE A 42 -0.95 -2.77 -4.86
N LEU A 43 -0.60 -4.06 -4.71
CA LEU A 43 -1.30 -4.96 -3.78
C LEU A 43 -1.25 -4.47 -2.33
N ILE A 44 -0.06 -4.07 -1.85
CA ILE A 44 0.13 -3.57 -0.48
C ILE A 44 -0.68 -2.29 -0.25
N ASN A 45 -0.63 -1.34 -1.19
CA ASN A 45 -1.42 -0.10 -1.10
C ASN A 45 -2.92 -0.37 -1.11
N THR A 46 -3.38 -1.27 -1.99
CA THR A 46 -4.80 -1.64 -2.09
C THR A 46 -5.28 -2.26 -0.79
N PHE A 47 -4.49 -3.15 -0.20
CA PHE A 47 -4.80 -3.75 1.10
C PHE A 47 -4.82 -2.70 2.22
N GLY A 48 -3.80 -1.85 2.32
CA GLY A 48 -3.75 -0.76 3.31
C GLY A 48 -4.95 0.17 3.20
N LEU A 49 -5.33 0.54 1.97
CA LEU A 49 -6.50 1.37 1.70
C LEU A 49 -7.81 0.65 2.06
N ALA A 50 -7.94 -0.63 1.72
CA ALA A 50 -9.11 -1.43 2.08
C ALA A 50 -9.28 -1.52 3.60
N VAL A 51 -8.20 -1.69 4.36
CA VAL A 51 -8.22 -1.69 5.83
C VAL A 51 -8.64 -0.32 6.40
N LEU A 52 -8.31 0.78 5.70
CA LEU A 52 -8.72 2.13 6.10
C LEU A 52 -10.18 2.45 5.77
N ILE A 53 -10.69 1.93 4.66
CA ILE A 53 -12.04 2.19 4.15
C ILE A 53 -13.07 1.22 4.73
N ALA A 54 -12.67 0.01 5.12
CA ALA A 54 -13.56 -0.99 5.70
C ALA A 54 -14.34 -0.37 6.87
N LYS A 55 -15.67 -0.25 6.69
CA LYS A 55 -16.60 0.24 7.71
C LYS A 55 -16.47 -0.67 8.93
N ASP A 56 -16.20 -0.10 10.10
CA ASP A 56 -16.28 -0.85 11.34
C ASP A 56 -17.74 -1.35 11.48
N PRO A 57 -17.97 -2.68 11.62
CA PRO A 57 -19.30 -3.26 11.70
C PRO A 57 -20.06 -2.88 12.98
N ASP A 58 -19.41 -2.16 13.90
CA ASP A 58 -19.90 -1.74 15.22
C ASP A 58 -20.53 -0.34 15.19
N ARG A 59 -21.11 0.05 14.05
CA ARG A 59 -21.71 1.37 13.85
C ARG A 59 -23.10 1.26 13.21
N ASP A 60 -23.85 0.28 13.69
CA ASP A 60 -25.27 0.09 13.45
C ASP A 60 -25.96 0.15 14.84
N ASP A 61 -25.88 1.33 15.48
CA ASP A 61 -26.62 1.70 16.69
C ASP A 61 -27.73 2.70 16.31
#